data_AF-A0A101MEZ7-F1
#
_entry.id   AF-A0A101MEZ7-F1
#
_cell.length_a   1.000
_cell.length_b   1.000
_cell.length_c   1.000
_cell.angle_alpha   90.00
_cell.angle_beta   90.00
_cell.angle_gamma   90.00
#
_symmetry.space_group_name_H-M   'P 1'
#
loop_
_entity.id
_entity.type
_entity.pdbx_description
1 polymer ?
#
loop_
_entity_poly.entity_id
_entity_poly.type
_entity_poly.pdbx_seq_one_letter_code
_entity_poly.pdbx_strand_id
1 'polypeptide(L)'
;MFFFFAALVGLFSFTFAFPTPVDYVTRMASTDNVGNKLVFCHFMMGIVSNRENASDYDNDMKRAKDAGIDAFALNIGTDSYGDTQLHYAYESAANNDMKVFISFDFNWWQASQASEVGAKIAQYASHPAQLMVDGKVFVSSFSGNGVDVDAIRSAAGSEIFFAPNFQPGQGDFDKIDGALNWMGWDNDGNNKAPTAEQMVTVADSDKTYEDALQGKAYIARLALVLHSLRSRGLLQQELGVPFRPPLV
;
A
#
# COMPACT_ATOMS: atom_id res chain seq x y z
N MET A 1 38.13 -30.78 -69.41
CA MET A 1 37.13 -29.69 -69.29
C MET A 1 36.79 -29.59 -67.81
N PHE A 2 37.34 -28.57 -67.13
CA PHE A 2 37.22 -28.39 -65.67
C PHE A 2 35.81 -27.92 -65.29
N PHE A 3 35.18 -28.58 -64.32
CA PHE A 3 33.99 -28.07 -63.63
C PHE A 3 34.34 -27.80 -62.17
N PHE A 4 34.27 -26.52 -61.81
CA PHE A 4 34.34 -26.02 -60.44
C PHE A 4 32.99 -26.28 -59.74
N PHE A 5 33.02 -26.86 -58.54
CA PHE A 5 31.91 -26.79 -57.58
C PHE A 5 32.40 -26.08 -56.32
N ALA A 6 31.87 -24.90 -56.06
CA ALA A 6 32.07 -24.15 -54.83
C ALA A 6 31.08 -24.65 -53.77
N ALA A 7 31.58 -25.05 -52.60
CA ALA A 7 30.76 -25.38 -51.43
C ALA A 7 30.84 -24.23 -50.42
N LEU A 8 29.67 -23.63 -50.14
CA LEU A 8 29.49 -22.55 -49.17
C LEU A 8 29.32 -23.17 -47.77
N VAL A 9 30.23 -22.90 -46.83
CA VAL A 9 30.11 -23.30 -45.43
C VAL A 9 29.44 -22.15 -44.66
N GLY A 10 28.21 -22.37 -44.19
CA GLY A 10 27.50 -21.45 -43.30
C GLY A 10 28.03 -21.56 -41.86
N LEU A 11 28.56 -20.47 -41.32
CA LEU A 11 28.93 -20.31 -39.92
C LEU A 11 27.68 -19.98 -39.10
N PHE A 12 27.27 -20.86 -38.18
CA PHE A 12 26.30 -20.55 -37.13
C PHE A 12 27.06 -20.06 -35.88
N SER A 13 26.85 -18.79 -35.52
CA SER A 13 27.36 -18.22 -34.26
C SER A 13 26.47 -18.66 -33.09
N PHE A 14 27.00 -19.47 -32.18
CA PHE A 14 26.40 -19.70 -30.86
C PHE A 14 26.88 -18.63 -29.88
N THR A 15 25.99 -17.73 -29.46
CA THR A 15 26.24 -16.82 -28.34
C THR A 15 25.79 -17.48 -27.04
N PHE A 16 26.73 -17.83 -26.17
CA PHE A 16 26.43 -18.17 -24.77
C PHE A 16 26.46 -16.89 -23.94
N ALA A 17 25.34 -16.57 -23.30
CA ALA A 17 25.28 -15.51 -22.28
C ALA A 17 25.52 -16.15 -20.91
N PHE A 18 26.61 -15.77 -20.25
CA PHE A 18 26.83 -16.07 -18.84
C PHE A 18 26.21 -14.95 -17.99
N PRO A 19 25.47 -15.25 -16.92
CA PRO A 19 24.98 -14.21 -16.00
C PRO A 19 26.15 -13.61 -15.23
N THR A 20 26.30 -12.29 -15.30
CA THR A 20 27.24 -11.54 -14.47
C THR A 20 26.72 -11.44 -13.03
N PRO A 21 27.55 -11.68 -12.00
CA PRO A 21 27.17 -11.42 -10.62
C PRO A 21 26.86 -9.93 -10.44
N VAL A 22 25.70 -9.61 -9.88
CA VAL A 22 25.38 -8.25 -9.44
C VAL A 22 25.88 -8.12 -8.01
N ASP A 23 26.94 -7.34 -7.82
CA ASP A 23 27.44 -6.99 -6.49
C ASP A 23 26.37 -6.15 -5.76
N TYR A 24 25.79 -6.74 -4.71
CA TYR A 24 24.86 -6.06 -3.82
C TYR A 24 25.67 -5.12 -2.90
N VAL A 25 26.06 -3.96 -3.41
CA VAL A 25 26.58 -2.89 -2.56
C VAL A 25 25.41 -2.23 -1.84
N THR A 26 25.34 -2.44 -0.53
CA THR A 26 24.47 -1.77 0.42
C THR A 26 24.46 -0.25 0.18
N ARG A 27 23.40 0.27 -0.45
CA ARG A 27 23.08 1.70 -0.41
C ARG A 27 21.97 1.92 0.62
N MET A 28 22.37 1.97 1.88
CA MET A 28 21.59 2.67 2.89
C MET A 28 22.02 4.14 2.93
N ALA A 29 21.03 5.02 2.79
CA ALA A 29 21.00 6.47 2.99
C ALA A 29 21.77 7.41 2.02
N SER A 30 20.94 8.10 1.22
CA SER A 30 20.87 9.56 0.96
C SER A 30 21.73 10.25 -0.12
N THR A 31 21.06 11.27 -0.69
CA THR A 31 21.49 12.39 -1.57
C THR A 31 21.54 12.13 -3.09
N ASP A 32 20.39 12.33 -3.78
CA ASP A 32 20.25 13.27 -4.92
C ASP A 32 18.78 13.32 -5.44
N ASN A 33 18.27 14.54 -5.70
CA ASN A 33 16.89 14.90 -5.99
C ASN A 33 16.37 14.47 -7.38
N VAL A 34 15.30 13.66 -7.45
CA VAL A 34 13.97 13.86 -8.12
C VAL A 34 13.15 12.57 -7.91
N GLY A 35 12.09 12.63 -7.08
CA GLY A 35 10.89 11.80 -7.26
C GLY A 35 10.97 10.28 -7.05
N ASN A 36 11.46 9.78 -5.90
CA ASN A 36 11.18 8.39 -5.52
C ASN A 36 9.72 8.28 -5.04
N LYS A 37 8.86 7.76 -5.91
CA LYS A 37 7.50 7.34 -5.54
C LYS A 37 7.62 6.16 -4.58
N LEU A 38 6.99 6.28 -3.43
CA LEU A 38 6.86 5.16 -2.50
C LEU A 38 5.68 4.28 -2.91
N VAL A 39 5.83 2.97 -2.81
CA VAL A 39 4.79 1.97 -3.09
C VAL A 39 4.34 1.33 -1.79
N PHE A 40 3.05 1.43 -1.50
CA PHE A 40 2.46 0.88 -0.28
C PHE A 40 1.43 -0.20 -0.61
N CYS A 41 1.33 -1.19 0.27
CA CYS A 41 0.24 -2.17 0.24
C CYS A 41 -0.54 -2.14 1.57
N HIS A 42 -1.86 -2.20 1.50
CA HIS A 42 -2.69 -2.28 2.70
C HIS A 42 -2.63 -3.68 3.30
N PHE A 43 -2.37 -3.74 4.61
CA PHE A 43 -2.41 -4.96 5.39
C PHE A 43 -3.54 -4.83 6.42
N MET A 44 -4.60 -5.63 6.27
CA MET A 44 -5.80 -5.53 7.10
C MET A 44 -5.58 -6.20 8.46
N MET A 45 -5.29 -5.40 9.49
CA MET A 45 -4.98 -5.94 10.83
C MET A 45 -6.20 -6.57 11.50
N GLY A 46 -7.41 -6.09 11.17
CA GLY A 46 -8.68 -6.60 11.70
C GLY A 46 -9.09 -8.00 11.24
N ILE A 47 -8.23 -8.75 10.53
CA ILE A 47 -8.50 -10.13 10.10
C ILE A 47 -7.34 -11.10 10.40
N VAL A 48 -6.36 -10.70 11.20
CA VAL A 48 -5.15 -11.49 11.50
C VAL A 48 -5.00 -11.82 12.99
N SER A 49 -6.12 -12.03 13.69
CA SER A 49 -6.13 -12.41 15.11
C SER A 49 -5.45 -13.75 15.40
N ASN A 50 -5.17 -14.55 14.37
CA ASN A 50 -4.59 -15.89 14.47
C ASN A 50 -3.05 -15.94 14.51
N ARG A 51 -2.35 -14.79 14.43
CA ARG A 51 -0.88 -14.74 14.53
C ARG A 51 -0.49 -14.72 16.01
N GLU A 52 0.48 -15.53 16.38
CA GLU A 52 0.89 -15.75 17.77
C GLU A 52 2.19 -15.01 18.13
N ASN A 53 2.97 -14.58 17.14
CA ASN A 53 4.23 -13.86 17.36
C ASN A 53 4.66 -13.05 16.11
N ALA A 54 5.72 -12.25 16.25
CA ALA A 54 6.27 -11.44 15.16
C ALA A 54 6.73 -12.28 13.95
N SER A 55 7.39 -13.41 14.17
CA SER A 55 7.93 -14.22 13.06
C SER A 55 6.86 -14.77 12.13
N ASP A 56 5.60 -14.84 12.58
CA ASP A 56 4.49 -15.21 11.72
C ASP A 56 4.35 -14.23 10.54
N TYR A 57 4.69 -12.95 10.70
CA TYR A 57 4.63 -11.91 9.67
C TYR A 57 5.84 -11.88 8.73
N ASP A 58 6.92 -12.61 9.02
CA ASP A 58 8.21 -12.48 8.30
C ASP A 58 8.09 -12.75 6.81
N ASN A 59 7.31 -13.78 6.44
CA ASN A 59 7.11 -14.12 5.04
C ASN A 59 6.35 -13.02 4.28
N ASP A 60 5.43 -12.33 4.95
CA ASP A 60 4.70 -11.21 4.36
C ASP A 60 5.66 -10.03 4.11
N MET A 61 6.51 -9.70 5.09
CA MET A 61 7.53 -8.64 4.98
C MET A 61 8.52 -8.92 3.85
N LYS A 62 9.08 -10.13 3.80
CA LYS A 62 10.08 -10.53 2.77
C LYS A 62 9.49 -10.48 1.37
N ARG A 63 8.31 -11.08 1.17
CA ARG A 63 7.64 -11.12 -0.14
C ARG A 63 7.26 -9.73 -0.63
N ALA A 64 6.82 -8.85 0.26
CA ALA A 64 6.49 -7.48 -0.11
C ALA A 64 7.72 -6.71 -0.57
N LYS A 65 8.84 -6.81 0.17
CA LYS A 65 10.12 -6.22 -0.24
C LYS A 65 10.60 -6.78 -1.58
N ASP A 66 10.55 -8.09 -1.77
CA ASP A 66 10.94 -8.75 -3.01
C ASP A 66 10.09 -8.28 -4.21
N ALA A 67 8.83 -7.90 -3.95
CA ALA A 67 7.91 -7.33 -4.94
C ALA A 67 8.08 -5.81 -5.16
N GLY A 68 9.00 -5.14 -4.45
CA GLY A 68 9.24 -3.70 -4.55
C GLY A 68 8.22 -2.83 -3.80
N ILE A 69 7.55 -3.39 -2.79
CA ILE A 69 6.71 -2.61 -1.86
C ILE A 69 7.62 -2.02 -0.78
N ASP A 70 7.57 -0.71 -0.59
CA ASP A 70 8.41 0.02 0.37
C ASP A 70 7.87 -0.07 1.80
N ALA A 71 6.54 -0.11 1.96
CA ALA A 71 5.92 -0.24 3.27
C ALA A 71 4.53 -0.89 3.27
N PHE A 72 4.16 -1.52 4.38
CA PHE A 72 2.76 -1.85 4.64
C PHE A 72 2.01 -0.71 5.33
N ALA A 73 0.84 -0.37 4.80
CA ALA A 73 -0.16 0.43 5.47
C ALA A 73 -1.00 -0.49 6.37
N LEU A 74 -0.68 -0.53 7.67
CA LEU A 74 -1.34 -1.38 8.65
C LEU A 74 -2.72 -0.79 8.96
N ASN A 75 -3.76 -1.32 8.32
CA ASN A 75 -5.12 -0.85 8.50
C ASN A 75 -5.70 -1.38 9.82
N ILE A 76 -5.99 -0.47 10.76
CA ILE A 76 -6.44 -0.83 12.11
C ILE A 76 -7.85 -0.31 12.40
N GLY A 77 -8.67 -1.18 12.98
CA GLY A 77 -9.89 -0.80 13.71
C GLY A 77 -9.62 -0.62 15.20
N THR A 78 -10.60 -0.93 16.03
CA THR A 78 -10.51 -0.88 17.51
C THR A 78 -10.64 -2.27 18.15
N ASP A 79 -10.30 -3.33 17.40
CA ASP A 79 -10.37 -4.72 17.86
C ASP A 79 -9.52 -4.97 19.11
N SER A 80 -9.97 -5.87 19.99
CA SER A 80 -9.29 -6.16 21.26
C SER A 80 -7.89 -6.76 21.10
N TYR A 81 -7.62 -7.43 19.98
CA TYR A 81 -6.32 -8.01 19.64
C TYR A 81 -5.45 -7.05 18.81
N GLY A 82 -5.97 -5.88 18.42
CA GLY A 82 -5.30 -4.94 17.51
C GLY A 82 -3.92 -4.51 18.00
N ASP A 83 -3.78 -4.20 19.29
CA ASP A 83 -2.51 -3.75 19.86
C ASP A 83 -1.43 -4.84 19.84
N THR A 84 -1.80 -6.08 20.17
CA THR A 84 -0.89 -7.23 20.10
C THR A 84 -0.42 -7.47 18.67
N GLN A 85 -1.35 -7.46 17.70
CA GLN A 85 -1.01 -7.69 16.30
C GLN A 85 -0.18 -6.55 15.71
N LEU A 86 -0.45 -5.31 16.11
CA LEU A 86 0.34 -4.15 15.70
C LEU A 86 1.78 -4.26 16.23
N HIS A 87 1.96 -4.68 17.48
CA HIS A 87 3.29 -4.91 18.05
C HIS A 87 4.07 -5.98 17.26
N TYR A 88 3.45 -7.13 16.98
CA TYR A 88 4.07 -8.20 16.19
C TYR A 88 4.43 -7.75 14.76
N ALA A 89 3.56 -6.98 14.10
CA ALA A 89 3.82 -6.46 12.77
C ALA A 89 5.01 -5.47 12.75
N TYR A 90 5.08 -4.54 13.71
CA TYR A 90 6.20 -3.60 13.81
C TYR A 90 7.52 -4.32 14.13
N GLU A 91 7.51 -5.29 15.06
CA GLU A 91 8.68 -6.09 15.40
C GLU A 91 9.19 -6.88 14.18
N SER A 92 8.31 -7.60 13.49
CA SER A 92 8.67 -8.34 12.27
C SER A 92 9.19 -7.41 11.18
N ALA A 93 8.58 -6.24 10.99
CA ALA A 93 9.06 -5.26 10.03
C ALA A 93 10.50 -4.82 10.34
N ALA A 94 10.82 -4.56 11.61
CA ALA A 94 12.19 -4.23 12.02
C ALA A 94 13.17 -5.39 11.76
N ASN A 95 12.77 -6.62 12.10
CA ASN A 95 13.60 -7.82 11.91
C ASN A 95 13.89 -8.12 10.43
N ASN A 96 13.03 -7.67 9.52
CA ASN A 96 13.13 -7.93 8.08
C ASN A 96 13.50 -6.68 7.26
N ASP A 97 13.91 -5.60 7.93
CA ASP A 97 14.28 -4.33 7.29
C ASP A 97 13.15 -3.78 6.37
N MET A 98 11.90 -3.99 6.78
CA MET A 98 10.70 -3.49 6.11
C MET A 98 10.19 -2.26 6.85
N LYS A 99 9.52 -1.35 6.12
CA LYS A 99 8.82 -0.24 6.75
C LYS A 99 7.33 -0.53 6.87
N VAL A 100 6.72 0.06 7.89
CA VAL A 100 5.28 0.01 8.12
C VAL A 100 4.80 1.36 8.64
N PHE A 101 3.51 1.62 8.49
CA PHE A 101 2.86 2.76 9.13
C PHE A 101 1.40 2.42 9.43
N ILE A 102 0.82 3.15 10.38
CA ILE A 102 -0.58 2.96 10.76
C ILE A 102 -1.49 3.67 9.76
N SER A 103 -2.51 2.95 9.31
CA SER A 103 -3.68 3.48 8.61
C SER A 103 -4.93 3.31 9.47
N PHE A 104 -5.44 4.37 10.07
CA PHE A 104 -6.63 4.29 10.92
C PHE A 104 -7.91 4.09 10.08
N ASP A 105 -8.76 3.13 10.44
CA ASP A 105 -10.07 2.95 9.79
C ASP A 105 -11.18 3.68 10.57
N PHE A 106 -11.64 4.83 10.06
CA PHE A 106 -12.72 5.62 10.67
C PHE A 106 -14.13 5.04 10.46
N ASN A 107 -14.26 3.82 9.94
CA ASN A 107 -15.48 3.03 10.15
C ASN A 107 -15.55 2.46 11.58
N TRP A 108 -14.40 2.34 12.27
CA TRP A 108 -14.29 1.84 13.63
C TRP A 108 -13.88 2.94 14.62
N TRP A 109 -13.00 3.84 14.18
CA TRP A 109 -12.61 5.03 14.93
C TRP A 109 -13.61 6.17 14.72
N GLN A 110 -13.78 7.02 15.73
CA GLN A 110 -14.67 8.18 15.69
C GLN A 110 -13.89 9.49 15.60
N ALA A 111 -14.47 10.51 14.98
CA ALA A 111 -13.87 11.85 14.88
C ALA A 111 -13.55 12.48 16.25
N SER A 112 -14.33 12.12 17.28
CA SER A 112 -14.10 12.55 18.67
C SER A 112 -12.86 11.94 19.32
N GLN A 113 -12.23 10.94 18.70
CA GLN A 113 -11.08 10.19 19.24
C GLN A 113 -9.72 10.69 18.71
N ALA A 114 -9.65 11.96 18.31
CA ALA A 114 -8.44 12.54 17.74
C ALA A 114 -7.21 12.41 18.66
N SER A 115 -7.39 12.61 19.97
CA SER A 115 -6.31 12.48 20.96
C SER A 115 -5.83 11.03 21.10
N GLU A 116 -6.73 10.06 21.04
CA GLU A 116 -6.42 8.63 21.09
C GLU A 116 -5.69 8.17 19.82
N VAL A 117 -6.09 8.70 18.65
CA VAL A 117 -5.36 8.50 17.39
C VAL A 117 -3.93 9.03 17.52
N GLY A 118 -3.77 10.27 18.00
CA GLY A 118 -2.45 10.86 18.26
C GLY A 118 -1.61 10.03 19.24
N ALA A 119 -2.20 9.61 20.36
CA ALA A 119 -1.52 8.75 21.34
C ALA A 119 -1.08 7.41 20.74
N LYS A 120 -1.89 6.81 19.85
CA LYS A 120 -1.52 5.58 19.13
C LYS A 120 -0.36 5.81 18.16
N ILE A 121 -0.29 6.95 17.47
CA ILE A 121 0.86 7.32 16.64
C ILE A 121 2.12 7.44 17.50
N ALA A 122 2.03 8.12 18.65
CA ALA A 122 3.16 8.34 19.56
C ALA A 122 3.83 7.03 20.02
N GLN A 123 3.04 5.95 20.18
CA GLN A 123 3.56 4.63 20.58
C GLN A 123 4.57 4.06 19.59
N TYR A 124 4.47 4.38 18.31
CA TYR A 124 5.29 3.81 17.24
C TYR A 124 6.19 4.83 16.54
N ALA A 125 6.05 6.12 16.86
CA ALA A 125 6.77 7.22 16.23
C ALA A 125 8.30 7.03 16.19
N SER A 126 8.89 6.45 17.24
CA SER A 126 10.33 6.18 17.34
C SER A 126 10.73 4.74 16.98
N HIS A 127 9.77 3.91 16.55
CA HIS A 127 10.06 2.52 16.21
C HIS A 127 10.94 2.45 14.95
N PRO A 128 12.00 1.62 14.91
CA PRO A 128 12.92 1.57 13.76
C PRO A 128 12.24 1.19 12.43
N ALA A 129 11.13 0.45 12.48
CA ALA A 129 10.33 0.09 11.32
C ALA A 129 9.29 1.14 10.90
N GLN A 130 9.08 2.20 11.67
CA GLN A 130 8.14 3.26 11.30
C GLN A 130 8.60 3.95 10.02
N LEU A 131 7.71 4.06 9.04
CA LEU A 131 7.95 4.84 7.84
C LEU A 131 8.02 6.33 8.20
N MET A 132 9.09 6.98 7.74
CA MET A 132 9.29 8.42 7.86
C MET A 132 9.29 9.04 6.47
N VAL A 133 8.59 10.15 6.28
CA VAL A 133 8.57 10.94 5.04
C VAL A 133 8.90 12.37 5.40
N ASP A 134 9.89 12.96 4.72
CA ASP A 134 10.41 14.31 5.02
C ASP A 134 10.80 14.50 6.49
N GLY A 135 11.32 13.45 7.12
CA GLY A 135 11.68 13.44 8.55
C GLY A 135 10.51 13.34 9.53
N LYS A 136 9.27 13.24 9.04
CA LYS A 136 8.04 13.15 9.84
C LYS A 136 7.50 11.72 9.89
N VAL A 137 6.80 11.39 10.97
CA VAL A 137 6.11 10.09 11.13
C VAL A 137 4.98 10.00 10.12
N PHE A 138 5.07 9.06 9.18
CA PHE A 138 4.03 8.89 8.16
C PHE A 138 2.82 8.16 8.73
N VAL A 139 1.62 8.70 8.49
CA VAL A 139 0.34 8.16 8.97
C VAL A 139 -0.74 8.39 7.93
N SER A 140 -1.64 7.43 7.75
CA SER A 140 -2.83 7.59 6.91
C SER A 140 -4.11 7.20 7.64
N SER A 141 -5.23 7.31 6.94
CA SER A 141 -6.51 6.77 7.38
C SER A 141 -7.40 6.39 6.21
N PHE A 142 -8.32 5.46 6.43
CA PHE A 142 -9.51 5.28 5.61
C PHE A 142 -10.61 6.19 6.17
N SER A 143 -11.10 7.14 5.37
CA SER A 143 -12.02 8.19 5.81
C SER A 143 -11.45 9.06 6.95
N GLY A 144 -12.33 9.73 7.70
CA GLY A 144 -12.00 10.59 8.84
C GLY A 144 -12.26 12.08 8.60
N ASN A 145 -13.08 12.46 7.62
CA ASN A 145 -13.28 13.85 7.17
C ASN A 145 -13.46 14.91 8.28
N GLY A 146 -14.03 14.54 9.43
CA GLY A 146 -14.29 15.46 10.55
C GLY A 146 -13.36 15.31 11.76
N VAL A 147 -12.28 14.53 11.67
CA VAL A 147 -11.34 14.36 12.79
C VAL A 147 -10.52 15.64 13.00
N ASP A 148 -10.30 16.00 14.26
CA ASP A 148 -9.47 17.14 14.63
C ASP A 148 -7.97 16.81 14.42
N VAL A 149 -7.43 17.24 13.28
CA VAL A 149 -6.03 16.99 12.92
C VAL A 149 -5.05 17.70 13.86
N ASP A 150 -5.41 18.86 14.39
CA ASP A 150 -4.54 19.59 15.32
C ASP A 150 -4.45 18.85 16.66
N ALA A 151 -5.57 18.28 17.13
CA ALA A 151 -5.58 17.41 18.30
C ALA A 151 -4.76 16.12 18.09
N ILE A 152 -4.84 15.49 16.91
CA ILE A 152 -3.97 14.35 16.55
C ILE A 152 -2.50 14.75 16.67
N ARG A 153 -2.09 15.86 16.03
CA ARG A 153 -0.70 16.34 16.05
C ARG A 153 -0.21 16.63 17.47
N SER A 154 -1.04 17.30 18.26
CA SER A 154 -0.74 17.61 19.67
C SER A 154 -0.50 16.35 20.50
N ALA A 155 -1.38 15.36 20.38
CA ALA A 155 -1.28 14.11 21.14
C ALA A 155 -0.18 13.15 20.63
N ALA A 156 0.19 13.23 19.35
CA ALA A 156 1.30 12.45 18.78
C ALA A 156 2.67 12.85 19.33
N GLY A 157 2.84 14.09 19.81
CA GLY A 157 4.07 14.60 20.41
C GLY A 157 5.29 14.59 19.48
N SER A 158 5.08 14.39 18.18
CA SER A 158 6.08 14.30 17.12
C SER A 158 5.53 14.92 15.84
N GLU A 159 6.39 15.37 14.93
CA GLU A 159 5.92 15.83 13.62
C GLU A 159 5.42 14.64 12.80
N ILE A 160 4.19 14.76 12.30
CA ILE A 160 3.55 13.74 11.47
C ILE A 160 3.38 14.24 10.03
N PHE A 161 3.55 13.34 9.07
CA PHE A 161 3.07 13.49 7.71
C PHE A 161 1.72 12.77 7.63
N PHE A 162 0.63 13.53 7.69
CA PHE A 162 -0.71 12.94 7.68
C PHE A 162 -1.32 12.98 6.29
N ALA A 163 -1.60 11.79 5.75
CA ALA A 163 -2.18 11.60 4.43
C ALA A 163 -3.44 10.72 4.45
N PRO A 164 -4.58 11.26 4.91
CA PRO A 164 -5.82 10.50 5.03
C PRO A 164 -6.52 10.30 3.68
N ASN A 165 -7.42 9.33 3.63
CA ASN A 165 -8.46 9.24 2.60
C ASN A 165 -9.64 10.15 2.94
N PHE A 166 -9.38 11.45 3.09
CA PHE A 166 -10.46 12.42 3.17
C PHE A 166 -11.17 12.54 1.82
N GLN A 167 -12.48 12.73 1.86
CA GLN A 167 -13.27 13.02 0.67
C GLN A 167 -13.09 14.51 0.32
N PRO A 168 -12.64 14.83 -0.92
CA PRO A 168 -12.62 16.21 -1.39
C PRO A 168 -13.96 16.92 -1.17
N GLY A 169 -13.93 18.14 -0.63
CA GLY A 169 -15.12 18.91 -0.30
C GLY A 169 -15.80 18.55 1.03
N GLN A 170 -15.32 17.54 1.76
CA GLN A 170 -15.80 17.22 3.12
C GLN A 170 -14.71 17.34 4.18
N GLY A 171 -13.49 16.85 3.90
CA GLY A 171 -12.35 16.98 4.81
C GLY A 171 -11.68 18.34 4.72
N ASP A 172 -10.97 18.72 5.78
CA ASP A 172 -10.12 19.92 5.79
C ASP A 172 -8.74 19.61 5.19
N PHE A 173 -8.58 19.92 3.90
CA PHE A 173 -7.33 19.70 3.17
C PHE A 173 -6.24 20.70 3.55
N ASP A 174 -6.54 21.79 4.25
CA ASP A 174 -5.52 22.75 4.69
C ASP A 174 -4.67 22.17 5.84
N LYS A 175 -5.24 21.25 6.62
CA LYS A 175 -4.63 20.66 7.82
C LYS A 175 -3.77 19.41 7.58
N ILE A 176 -3.85 18.82 6.40
CA ILE A 176 -3.15 17.57 6.03
C ILE A 176 -1.92 17.85 5.16
N ASP A 177 -0.94 16.92 5.14
CA ASP A 177 0.29 17.04 4.35
C ASP A 177 0.14 16.42 2.94
N GLY A 178 -0.82 15.50 2.80
CA GLY A 178 -1.21 14.89 1.54
C GLY A 178 -2.54 14.18 1.66
N ALA A 179 -2.97 13.48 0.61
CA ALA A 179 -4.18 12.66 0.69
C ALA A 179 -4.06 11.37 -0.15
N LEU A 180 -4.76 10.35 0.32
CA LEU A 180 -4.90 9.05 -0.33
C LEU A 180 -6.21 9.00 -1.11
N ASN A 181 -6.16 8.67 -2.40
CA ASN A 181 -7.36 8.24 -3.12
C ASN A 181 -7.58 6.73 -2.91
N TRP A 182 -8.70 6.35 -2.30
CA TRP A 182 -9.07 4.93 -2.13
C TRP A 182 -9.66 4.32 -3.41
N MET A 183 -10.18 5.11 -4.34
CA MET A 183 -10.78 4.58 -5.56
C MET A 183 -9.69 4.26 -6.58
N GLY A 184 -9.42 2.97 -6.76
CA GLY A 184 -8.52 2.45 -7.79
C GLY A 184 -9.25 1.91 -9.02
N TRP A 185 -10.57 2.07 -9.08
CA TRP A 185 -11.43 1.55 -10.13
C TRP A 185 -12.61 2.49 -10.38
N ASP A 186 -13.17 2.43 -11.59
CA ASP A 186 -14.37 3.17 -11.95
C ASP A 186 -15.54 2.72 -11.08
N ASN A 187 -16.26 3.67 -10.50
CA ASN A 187 -17.30 3.39 -9.50
C ASN A 187 -18.53 4.30 -9.67
N ASP A 188 -19.58 4.08 -8.88
CA ASP A 188 -20.81 4.89 -8.88
C ASP A 188 -20.72 6.18 -8.04
N GLY A 189 -19.53 6.55 -7.57
CA GLY A 189 -19.28 7.63 -6.61
C GLY A 189 -19.44 7.22 -5.14
N ASN A 190 -19.89 5.99 -4.87
CA ASN A 190 -20.14 5.48 -3.52
C ASN A 190 -19.33 4.23 -3.21
N ASN A 191 -18.17 4.07 -3.85
CA ASN A 191 -17.31 2.89 -3.70
C ASN A 191 -18.02 1.58 -4.10
N LYS A 192 -18.91 1.63 -5.10
CA LYS A 192 -19.56 0.44 -5.69
C LYS A 192 -19.37 0.38 -7.19
N ALA A 193 -19.73 -0.75 -7.79
CA ALA A 193 -19.65 -0.92 -9.24
C ALA A 193 -20.45 0.19 -9.97
N PRO A 194 -19.92 0.71 -11.09
CA PRO A 194 -20.57 1.77 -11.84
C PRO A 194 -21.91 1.27 -12.41
N THR A 195 -22.87 2.18 -12.56
CA THR A 195 -24.17 1.93 -13.18
C THR A 195 -24.26 2.65 -14.53
N ALA A 196 -25.36 2.46 -15.27
CA ALA A 196 -25.56 3.20 -16.51
C ALA A 196 -25.80 4.71 -16.26
N GLU A 197 -26.30 5.04 -15.07
CA GLU A 197 -26.66 6.40 -14.66
C GLU A 197 -25.55 7.09 -13.86
N GLN A 198 -24.65 6.33 -13.23
CA GLN A 198 -23.60 6.84 -12.35
C GLN A 198 -22.27 6.16 -12.65
N MET A 199 -21.33 6.96 -13.14
CA MET A 199 -19.95 6.55 -13.40
C MET A 199 -19.03 7.70 -13.00
N VAL A 200 -18.10 7.39 -12.11
CA VAL A 200 -16.95 8.22 -11.75
C VAL A 200 -15.73 7.42 -12.14
N THR A 201 -14.96 7.93 -13.10
CA THR A 201 -13.75 7.24 -13.53
C THR A 201 -12.62 7.44 -12.52
N VAL A 202 -11.61 6.59 -12.56
CA VAL A 202 -10.38 6.81 -11.77
C VAL A 202 -9.78 8.19 -12.08
N ALA A 203 -9.74 8.59 -13.35
CA ALA A 203 -9.22 9.89 -13.76
C ALA A 203 -10.02 11.07 -13.18
N ASP A 204 -11.36 10.96 -13.11
CA ASP A 204 -12.20 12.00 -12.50
C ASP A 204 -11.95 12.12 -10.99
N SER A 205 -11.80 10.98 -10.31
CA SER A 205 -11.46 10.94 -8.89
C SER A 205 -10.08 11.54 -8.65
N ASP A 206 -9.06 11.16 -9.43
CA ASP A 206 -7.69 11.66 -9.32
C ASP A 206 -7.65 13.18 -9.54
N LYS A 207 -8.32 13.69 -10.58
CA LYS A 207 -8.49 15.13 -10.84
C LYS A 207 -9.07 15.86 -9.63
N THR A 208 -10.09 15.28 -9.00
CA THR A 208 -10.76 15.89 -7.83
C THR A 208 -9.82 15.95 -6.62
N TYR A 209 -9.01 14.92 -6.39
CA TYR A 209 -7.97 14.93 -5.35
C TYR A 209 -6.87 15.93 -5.66
N GLU A 210 -6.36 15.98 -6.88
CA GLU A 210 -5.31 16.92 -7.30
C GLU A 210 -5.75 18.37 -7.11
N ASP A 211 -6.98 18.71 -7.50
CA ASP A 211 -7.55 20.04 -7.31
C ASP A 211 -7.70 20.41 -5.83
N ALA A 212 -8.13 19.47 -4.99
CA ALA A 212 -8.26 19.68 -3.54
C ALA A 212 -6.90 19.79 -2.83
N LEU A 213 -5.88 19.07 -3.31
CA LEU A 213 -4.55 19.05 -2.72
C LEU A 213 -3.75 20.32 -3.01
N GLN A 214 -4.05 21.06 -4.07
CA GLN A 214 -3.38 22.31 -4.41
C GLN A 214 -1.83 22.18 -4.44
N GLY A 215 -1.32 21.05 -4.92
CA GLY A 215 0.11 20.74 -4.98
C GLY A 215 0.69 20.02 -3.76
N LYS A 216 -0.11 19.72 -2.73
CA LYS A 216 0.27 18.80 -1.65
C LYS A 216 0.44 17.37 -2.17
N ALA A 217 1.06 16.50 -1.37
CA ALA A 217 1.39 15.16 -1.80
C ALA A 217 0.14 14.31 -2.09
N TYR A 218 0.21 13.52 -3.15
CA TYR A 218 -0.87 12.66 -3.59
C TYR A 218 -0.45 11.19 -3.55
N ILE A 219 -1.27 10.36 -2.91
CA ILE A 219 -1.11 8.90 -2.92
C ILE A 219 -2.19 8.33 -3.82
N ALA A 220 -1.82 8.09 -5.07
CA ALA A 220 -2.66 7.43 -6.06
C ALA A 220 -2.81 5.94 -5.72
N ARG A 221 -4.00 5.37 -5.93
CA ARG A 221 -4.18 3.92 -5.87
C ARG A 221 -3.90 3.31 -7.23
N LEU A 222 -3.07 2.27 -7.21
CA LEU A 222 -2.94 1.36 -8.35
C LEU A 222 -3.83 0.14 -8.08
N ALA A 223 -4.82 -0.11 -8.94
CA ALA A 223 -5.52 -1.39 -8.95
C ALA A 223 -4.83 -2.32 -9.94
N LEU A 224 -4.34 -3.46 -9.46
CA LEU A 224 -4.01 -4.58 -10.34
C LEU A 224 -5.33 -5.25 -10.75
N VAL A 225 -5.91 -4.76 -11.85
CA VAL A 225 -7.05 -5.30 -12.62
C VAL A 225 -8.04 -6.14 -11.81
N LEU A 226 -9.10 -5.50 -11.30
CA LEU A 226 -10.31 -6.21 -10.91
C LEU A 226 -11.08 -6.54 -12.20
N HIS A 227 -10.89 -7.75 -12.74
CA HIS A 227 -11.76 -8.23 -13.82
C HIS A 227 -13.16 -8.43 -13.23
N SER A 228 -14.05 -7.48 -13.51
CA SER A 228 -15.49 -7.65 -13.29
C SER A 228 -15.97 -8.82 -14.16
N LEU A 229 -16.09 -10.01 -13.55
CA LEU A 229 -16.65 -11.18 -14.21
C LEU A 229 -18.16 -11.00 -14.37
N ARG A 230 -18.54 -10.21 -15.38
CA ARG A 230 -19.85 -10.30 -16.02
C ARG A 230 -19.75 -11.23 -17.23
N SER A 231 -19.47 -12.50 -17.00
CA SER A 231 -19.97 -13.59 -17.85
C SER A 231 -19.76 -14.93 -17.16
N ARG A 232 -20.79 -15.76 -17.27
CA ARG A 232 -20.95 -17.05 -16.63
C ARG A 232 -19.83 -18.01 -17.03
N GLY A 233 -19.31 -18.77 -16.06
CA GLY A 233 -18.96 -20.18 -16.29
C GLY A 233 -17.50 -20.56 -16.55
N LEU A 234 -16.50 -19.70 -16.28
CA LEU A 234 -15.09 -20.09 -16.43
C LEU A 234 -14.22 -19.55 -15.28
N LEU A 235 -14.38 -20.13 -14.09
CA LEU A 235 -13.37 -20.07 -13.03
C LEU A 235 -13.31 -21.44 -12.36
N GLN A 236 -12.75 -22.40 -13.07
CA GLN A 236 -12.36 -23.68 -12.49
C GLN A 236 -10.98 -24.07 -13.01
N GLN A 237 -9.94 -23.23 -12.82
CA GLN A 237 -8.56 -23.73 -12.95
C GLN A 237 -7.38 -22.92 -12.38
N GLU A 238 -7.53 -21.92 -11.51
CA GLU A 238 -6.35 -21.11 -11.09
C GLU A 238 -6.04 -20.99 -9.60
N LEU A 239 -6.69 -21.72 -8.69
CA LEU A 239 -6.15 -21.94 -7.35
C LEU A 239 -6.50 -23.35 -6.89
N GLY A 240 -5.50 -24.23 -6.82
CA GLY A 240 -5.62 -25.67 -6.53
C GLY A 240 -6.08 -25.99 -5.10
N VAL A 241 -7.33 -25.67 -4.77
CA VAL A 241 -8.01 -26.13 -3.55
C VAL A 241 -9.41 -26.65 -3.94
N PRO A 242 -9.74 -27.93 -3.70
CA PRO A 242 -11.05 -28.47 -4.02
C PRO A 242 -12.10 -27.98 -3.01
N PHE A 243 -13.17 -27.39 -3.52
CA PHE A 243 -14.37 -27.04 -2.74
C PHE A 243 -15.15 -28.30 -2.37
N ARG A 244 -15.34 -28.59 -1.07
CA ARG A 244 -16.40 -29.51 -0.60
C ARG A 244 -17.67 -28.69 -0.37
N PRO A 245 -18.79 -28.98 -1.05
CA PRO A 245 -20.06 -28.33 -0.75
C PRO A 245 -20.57 -28.76 0.64
N PRO A 246 -21.28 -27.87 1.36
CA PRO A 246 -21.97 -28.26 2.58
C PRO A 246 -23.06 -29.27 2.26
N LEU A 247 -23.11 -30.33 3.07
CA LEU A 247 -24.25 -31.24 3.11
C LEU A 247 -25.46 -30.46 3.61
N VAL A 248 -26.55 -30.60 2.83
CA VAL A 248 -27.96 -30.23 3.01
C VAL A 248 -28.34 -29.47 4.28
#